data_AF-A0AA43KZI9-F1
#
_entry.id   AF-A0AA43KZI9-F1
#
_cell.length_a   1.000
_cell.length_b   1.000
_cell.length_c   1.000
_cell.angle_alpha   90.00
_cell.angle_beta   90.00
_cell.angle_gamma   90.00
#
_symmetry.space_group_name_H-M   'P 1'
#
loop_
_entity.id
_entity.type
_entity.pdbx_description
1 polymer ?
#
loop_
_entity_poly.entity_id
_entity_poly.type
_entity_poly.pdbx_seq_one_letter_code
_entity_poly.pdbx_strand_id
1 'polypeptide(L)'
;MTRHHLLLSGLFIIILGHFSLQAQEINPTTWASFVGSAQNRTVSDTFRLQLFTEHVDNNWSYETTGETSIFDPKTVDIMDGSDGLSLKLLPGSTLRMSDISFGTYQNVEIIAIFAFRNVMRAENLYLTSNRKGTSINRIASLTLTDNSSVSFKGIKQMNGSPESHRLRVKSDPWNMLLEVGEDPNTSIGGFYAIDSLYAVGEVKRYSLFTGEGSWHEAEKWTDDPALRRRHAMINGAVTVDNYATCRNLYLGDGSVYVEEEQMLSVERMIFCGSESSFSSAGETAIKDKVSVYWTCPEKNKWYFISLPFDVYAEGIDAAFTLKDDLPNDGGNFFYLYSYDGEARSRGEVTEEGYWRVVPASSLTSGQPILQKNKGYLIALDEKADRQTLCFSSLPGVIPLDFGQKGHITITTAQKGELVAEEDHGWYLCGNPFPSPLPLRSLASSFGSGASVFLYEEGDYVAYPMNSDYALPAFSAFFVKAESDKEILVTAPNTTTIYRMLSTSEALSKAKAEPTFSSPVSTTSSPLTQTQFSYVNANRLFLEHLLMPGVAYMVDLRGRICWQKEVKPGTTVLSLPSSLPKGFYIVCVKTSQYQAQHKFILND
;
A
#
# COMPACT_ATOMS: atom_id res chain seq x y z
N MET A 1 -60.40 -47.24 -7.28
CA MET A 1 -59.36 -47.43 -8.31
C MET A 1 -59.27 -46.14 -9.10
N THR A 2 -58.34 -45.27 -8.75
CA THR A 2 -58.34 -43.87 -9.23
C THR A 2 -56.94 -43.45 -9.64
N ARG A 3 -56.84 -43.06 -10.92
CA ARG A 3 -55.72 -42.40 -11.57
C ARG A 3 -55.67 -40.90 -11.19
N HIS A 4 -54.44 -40.41 -11.13
CA HIS A 4 -53.89 -39.08 -11.46
C HIS A 4 -54.69 -37.79 -11.22
N HIS A 5 -54.05 -36.80 -10.57
CA HIS A 5 -53.63 -35.55 -11.21
C HIS A 5 -52.58 -34.76 -10.39
N LEU A 6 -51.75 -34.02 -11.13
CA LEU A 6 -50.62 -33.16 -10.74
C LEU A 6 -50.94 -32.11 -9.67
N LEU A 7 -49.90 -31.65 -8.97
CA LEU A 7 -49.66 -30.22 -8.75
C LEU A 7 -48.16 -29.91 -8.60
N LEU A 8 -47.71 -28.98 -9.44
CA LEU A 8 -46.39 -28.33 -9.44
C LEU A 8 -46.08 -27.71 -8.07
N SER A 9 -44.82 -27.80 -7.66
CA SER A 9 -44.19 -26.76 -6.83
C SER A 9 -42.77 -26.50 -7.34
N GLY A 10 -42.59 -25.35 -7.98
CA GLY A 10 -41.30 -24.88 -8.48
C GLY A 10 -40.33 -24.62 -7.34
N LEU A 11 -39.16 -25.25 -7.42
CA LEU A 11 -38.02 -24.97 -6.56
C LEU A 11 -37.28 -23.76 -7.15
N PHE A 12 -37.53 -22.57 -6.60
CA PHE A 12 -36.73 -21.39 -6.86
C PHE A 12 -35.39 -21.57 -6.13
N ILE A 13 -34.39 -22.13 -6.81
CA ILE A 13 -33.00 -22.11 -6.34
C ILE A 13 -32.49 -20.70 -6.60
N ILE A 14 -32.53 -19.86 -5.57
CA ILE A 14 -31.76 -18.62 -5.55
C ILE A 14 -30.30 -19.04 -5.40
N ILE A 15 -29.55 -19.04 -6.51
CA ILE A 15 -28.09 -19.09 -6.49
C ILE A 15 -27.62 -17.73 -5.96
N LEU A 16 -27.59 -17.58 -4.63
CA LEU A 16 -26.81 -16.52 -3.98
C LEU A 16 -25.34 -16.90 -4.17
N GLY A 17 -24.74 -16.41 -5.26
CA GLY A 17 -23.31 -16.49 -5.46
C GLY A 17 -22.60 -15.89 -4.24
N HIS A 18 -22.02 -16.74 -3.40
CA HIS A 18 -20.98 -16.36 -2.48
C HIS A 18 -19.73 -16.03 -3.31
N PHE A 19 -19.73 -14.85 -3.94
CA PHE A 19 -18.46 -14.23 -4.27
C PHE A 19 -17.75 -14.01 -2.94
N SER A 20 -16.73 -14.83 -2.68
CA SER A 20 -15.91 -14.72 -1.48
C SER A 20 -15.36 -13.30 -1.40
N LEU A 21 -15.64 -12.61 -0.30
CA LEU A 21 -15.16 -11.25 -0.02
C LEU A 21 -13.64 -11.13 -0.30
N GLN A 22 -12.92 -12.21 -0.02
CA GLN A 22 -11.48 -12.36 -0.27
C GLN A 22 -11.10 -12.22 -1.76
N ALA A 23 -11.90 -12.74 -2.69
CA ALA A 23 -11.60 -12.65 -4.13
C ALA A 23 -11.77 -11.22 -4.67
N GLN A 24 -12.71 -10.45 -4.10
CA GLN A 24 -12.90 -9.04 -4.47
C GLN A 24 -11.76 -8.17 -3.92
N GLU A 25 -11.27 -8.46 -2.73
CA GLU A 25 -10.11 -7.77 -2.14
C GLU A 25 -8.82 -7.99 -2.94
N ILE A 26 -8.67 -9.13 -3.60
CA ILE A 26 -7.45 -9.48 -4.35
C ILE A 26 -7.48 -8.94 -5.80
N ASN A 27 -8.64 -8.58 -6.36
CA ASN A 27 -8.71 -8.10 -7.75
C ASN A 27 -8.93 -6.57 -7.82
N PRO A 28 -7.87 -5.78 -8.11
CA PRO A 28 -7.95 -4.31 -8.09
C PRO A 28 -9.00 -3.71 -9.03
N THR A 29 -9.26 -4.38 -10.16
CA THR A 29 -10.26 -3.92 -11.15
C THR A 29 -11.69 -3.87 -10.59
N THR A 30 -11.95 -4.60 -9.50
CA THR A 30 -13.27 -4.64 -8.86
C THR A 30 -13.42 -3.67 -7.68
N TRP A 31 -12.32 -3.09 -7.19
CA TRP A 31 -12.32 -2.30 -5.95
C TRP A 31 -13.26 -1.11 -5.99
N ALA A 32 -13.29 -0.35 -7.09
CA ALA A 32 -14.17 0.80 -7.23
C ALA A 32 -15.66 0.43 -7.07
N SER A 33 -16.06 -0.73 -7.60
CA SER A 33 -17.42 -1.24 -7.41
C SER A 33 -17.65 -1.80 -6.00
N PHE A 34 -16.65 -2.45 -5.41
CA PHE A 34 -16.72 -3.06 -4.09
C PHE A 34 -16.87 -2.02 -2.98
N VAL A 35 -16.08 -0.95 -2.99
CA VAL A 35 -16.11 0.06 -1.92
C VAL A 35 -17.44 0.80 -1.83
N GLY A 36 -18.11 1.01 -2.97
CA GLY A 36 -19.47 1.57 -3.03
C GLY A 36 -20.60 0.57 -2.75
N SER A 37 -20.28 -0.71 -2.54
CA SER A 37 -21.28 -1.78 -2.38
C SER A 37 -21.72 -1.98 -0.92
N ALA A 38 -22.80 -2.74 -0.73
CA ALA A 38 -23.27 -3.14 0.61
C ALA A 38 -22.31 -4.13 1.32
N GLN A 39 -21.40 -4.75 0.57
CA GLN A 39 -20.39 -5.68 1.08
C GLN A 39 -19.29 -4.93 1.86
N ASN A 40 -19.00 -3.68 1.51
CA ASN A 40 -18.16 -2.79 2.31
C ASN A 40 -18.94 -2.33 3.55
N ARG A 41 -18.88 -3.14 4.60
CA ARG A 41 -19.61 -2.90 5.84
C ARG A 41 -18.98 -1.78 6.64
N THR A 42 -19.83 -1.07 7.38
CA THR A 42 -19.41 -0.04 8.32
C THR A 42 -18.77 -0.68 9.56
N VAL A 43 -17.75 -0.03 10.12
CA VAL A 43 -17.08 -0.40 11.37
C VAL A 43 -16.98 0.81 12.28
N SER A 44 -16.91 0.55 13.59
CA SER A 44 -16.56 1.59 14.56
C SER A 44 -15.05 1.79 14.55
N ASP A 45 -14.63 3.04 14.37
CA ASP A 45 -13.24 3.45 14.33
C ASP A 45 -13.00 4.67 15.23
N THR A 46 -11.87 4.66 15.93
CA THR A 46 -11.40 5.81 16.71
C THR A 46 -10.60 6.71 15.79
N PHE A 47 -11.07 7.91 15.50
CA PHE A 47 -10.46 8.80 14.50
C PHE A 47 -9.86 10.08 15.11
N ARG A 48 -10.19 10.37 16.38
CA ARG A 48 -9.49 11.34 17.22
C ARG A 48 -9.09 10.71 18.55
N LEU A 49 -7.87 10.98 19.01
CA LEU A 49 -7.33 10.47 20.28
C LEU A 49 -6.40 11.51 20.93
N GLN A 50 -6.49 11.61 22.26
CA GLN A 50 -5.56 12.34 23.11
C GLN A 50 -5.33 11.56 24.42
N LEU A 51 -4.07 11.18 24.66
CA LEU A 51 -3.59 10.44 25.84
C LEU A 51 -2.74 11.30 26.79
N PHE A 52 -2.49 12.57 26.45
CA PHE A 52 -1.67 13.51 27.24
C PHE A 52 -0.23 13.03 27.52
N THR A 53 0.29 12.21 26.61
CA THR A 53 1.66 11.69 26.59
C THR A 53 2.29 11.96 25.23
N GLU A 54 3.59 11.72 25.08
CA GLU A 54 4.27 11.74 23.77
C GLU A 54 3.96 10.45 22.98
N HIS A 55 2.69 10.22 22.66
CA HIS A 55 2.23 9.03 21.94
C HIS A 55 1.89 9.38 20.47
N VAL A 56 2.40 8.59 19.52
CA VAL A 56 2.23 8.83 18.07
C VAL A 56 0.77 8.84 17.59
N ASP A 57 -0.13 8.12 18.28
CA ASP A 57 -1.55 8.13 17.95
C ASP A 57 -2.30 9.40 18.38
N ASN A 58 -1.67 10.29 19.17
CA ASN A 58 -2.29 11.55 19.60
C ASN A 58 -2.44 12.48 18.39
N ASN A 59 -3.69 12.72 18.00
CA ASN A 59 -4.03 13.51 16.82
C ASN A 59 -5.16 14.51 17.08
N TRP A 60 -5.48 14.75 18.36
CA TRP A 60 -6.52 15.68 18.76
C TRP A 60 -5.95 16.78 19.66
N SER A 61 -5.79 17.96 19.06
CA SER A 61 -5.32 19.16 19.74
C SER A 61 -6.32 19.66 20.78
N TYR A 62 -5.79 20.34 21.80
CA TYR A 62 -6.58 20.89 22.89
C TYR A 62 -5.95 22.18 23.44
N GLU A 63 -6.77 22.95 24.16
CA GLU A 63 -6.38 24.15 24.88
C GLU A 63 -6.84 24.04 26.34
N THR A 64 -6.08 24.62 27.26
CA THR A 64 -6.47 24.72 28.68
C THR A 64 -6.43 26.16 29.18
N THR A 65 -7.25 26.44 30.19
CA THR A 65 -7.20 27.69 30.96
C THR A 65 -7.22 27.37 32.45
N GLY A 66 -6.75 28.29 33.29
CA GLY A 66 -6.66 28.08 34.73
C GLY A 66 -5.43 27.26 35.13
N GLU A 67 -5.50 26.59 36.27
CA GLU A 67 -4.41 25.79 36.82
C GLU A 67 -4.48 24.33 36.33
N THR A 68 -3.65 24.01 35.34
CA THR A 68 -3.56 22.67 34.75
C THR A 68 -2.13 22.15 34.69
N SER A 69 -1.93 20.84 34.81
CA SER A 69 -0.61 20.21 34.66
C SER A 69 -0.72 18.76 34.21
N ILE A 70 0.35 18.23 33.59
CA ILE A 70 0.47 16.80 33.31
C ILE A 70 1.16 16.12 34.50
N PHE A 71 0.63 14.98 34.95
CA PHE A 71 1.16 14.26 36.11
C PHE A 71 0.88 12.75 36.03
N ASP A 72 1.62 11.97 36.83
CA ASP A 72 1.34 10.55 37.00
C ASP A 72 0.26 10.36 38.09
N PRO A 73 -0.94 9.86 37.75
CA PRO A 73 -2.03 9.65 38.71
C PRO A 73 -1.69 8.68 39.84
N LYS A 74 -0.75 7.74 39.62
CA LYS A 74 -0.35 6.75 40.64
C LYS A 74 0.38 7.39 41.81
N THR A 75 1.05 8.52 41.61
CA THR A 75 1.75 9.28 42.67
C THR A 75 0.81 9.87 43.72
N VAL A 76 -0.48 9.92 43.41
CA VAL A 76 -1.55 10.44 44.28
C VAL A 76 -2.67 9.41 44.43
N ASP A 77 -2.34 8.12 44.48
CA ASP A 77 -3.26 7.02 44.78
C ASP A 77 -4.46 6.92 43.81
N ILE A 78 -4.38 7.52 42.62
CA ILE A 78 -5.36 7.32 41.55
C ILE A 78 -4.84 6.15 40.71
N MET A 79 -5.44 4.97 40.94
CA MET A 79 -5.05 3.72 40.28
C MET A 79 -5.92 3.41 39.06
N ASP A 80 -5.55 2.37 38.30
CA ASP A 80 -6.33 1.78 37.21
C ASP A 80 -6.53 2.67 35.95
N GLY A 81 -5.70 3.70 35.78
CA GLY A 81 -5.62 4.47 34.53
C GLY A 81 -4.90 3.70 33.42
N SER A 82 -4.71 4.35 32.28
CA SER A 82 -3.73 3.90 31.29
C SER A 82 -2.32 3.85 31.92
N ASP A 83 -1.37 3.19 31.26
CA ASP A 83 0.03 3.15 31.74
C ASP A 83 0.76 4.51 31.61
N GLY A 84 0.03 5.61 31.36
CA GLY A 84 0.54 6.93 31.06
C GLY A 84 0.22 8.03 32.08
N LEU A 85 0.44 9.27 31.65
CA LEU A 85 0.18 10.49 32.40
C LEU A 85 -1.28 10.94 32.24
N SER A 86 -1.76 11.82 33.11
CA SER A 86 -3.09 12.42 33.01
C SER A 86 -3.00 13.94 33.04
N LEU A 87 -3.98 14.60 32.42
CA LEU A 87 -4.17 16.03 32.58
C LEU A 87 -4.89 16.33 33.90
N LYS A 88 -4.27 17.12 34.76
CA LYS A 88 -4.85 17.65 35.99
C LYS A 88 -5.64 18.92 35.70
N LEU A 89 -6.89 18.96 36.14
CA LEU A 89 -7.75 20.15 36.11
C LEU A 89 -8.15 20.54 37.53
N LEU A 90 -7.71 21.70 38.00
CA LEU A 90 -8.13 22.29 39.28
C LEU A 90 -9.42 23.10 39.14
N PRO A 91 -10.11 23.44 40.24
CA PRO A 91 -11.24 24.38 40.25
C PRO A 91 -10.96 25.64 39.43
N GLY A 92 -11.93 26.06 38.62
CA GLY A 92 -11.79 27.20 37.70
C GLY A 92 -11.06 26.90 36.39
N SER A 93 -10.55 25.68 36.21
CA SER A 93 -9.82 25.29 34.99
C SER A 93 -10.72 24.73 33.91
N THR A 94 -10.26 24.82 32.66
CA THR A 94 -10.95 24.26 31.50
C THR A 94 -10.03 23.42 30.61
N LEU A 95 -10.63 22.46 29.92
CA LEU A 95 -10.05 21.71 28.81
C LEU A 95 -10.99 21.81 27.61
N ARG A 96 -10.53 22.42 26.52
CA ARG A 96 -11.26 22.53 25.25
C ARG A 96 -10.57 21.69 24.18
N MET A 97 -11.28 20.73 23.62
CA MET A 97 -10.82 20.01 22.43
C MET A 97 -11.13 20.79 21.16
N SER A 98 -10.22 20.75 20.18
CA SER A 98 -10.46 21.35 18.87
C SER A 98 -11.68 20.74 18.17
N ASP A 99 -12.34 21.54 17.32
CA ASP A 99 -13.53 21.09 16.58
C ASP A 99 -13.20 19.92 15.64
N ILE A 100 -14.15 19.00 15.53
CA ILE A 100 -14.06 17.78 14.72
C ILE A 100 -14.71 18.03 13.35
N SER A 101 -13.96 17.80 12.29
CA SER A 101 -14.54 17.54 10.96
C SER A 101 -14.91 16.06 10.86
N PHE A 102 -16.18 15.76 10.57
CA PHE A 102 -16.66 14.38 10.51
C PHE A 102 -16.31 13.66 9.21
N GLY A 103 -16.03 14.36 8.12
CA GLY A 103 -15.86 13.72 6.81
C GLY A 103 -17.05 12.81 6.49
N THR A 104 -16.76 11.52 6.32
CA THR A 104 -17.69 10.43 6.06
C THR A 104 -18.15 9.67 7.31
N TYR A 105 -17.61 9.97 8.48
CA TYR A 105 -18.00 9.35 9.74
C TYR A 105 -19.44 9.69 10.13
N GLN A 106 -20.14 8.68 10.63
CA GLN A 106 -21.52 8.77 11.13
C GLN A 106 -21.60 8.33 12.59
N ASN A 107 -22.70 8.65 13.28
CA ASN A 107 -22.95 8.20 14.65
C ASN A 107 -21.77 8.49 15.59
N VAL A 108 -21.19 9.69 15.44
CA VAL A 108 -19.99 10.08 16.18
C VAL A 108 -20.32 10.24 17.66
N GLU A 109 -19.41 9.74 18.49
CA GLU A 109 -19.43 9.90 19.93
C GLU A 109 -18.06 10.35 20.44
N ILE A 110 -18.03 11.24 21.43
CA ILE A 110 -16.82 11.62 22.15
C ILE A 110 -16.86 11.00 23.53
N ILE A 111 -15.77 10.35 23.93
CA ILE A 111 -15.61 9.71 25.23
C ILE A 111 -14.40 10.31 25.95
N ALA A 112 -14.59 10.71 27.21
CA ALA A 112 -13.51 11.12 28.11
C ALA A 112 -13.46 10.19 29.33
N ILE A 113 -12.28 9.67 29.64
CA ILE A 113 -12.01 8.85 30.82
C ILE A 113 -11.41 9.74 31.90
N PHE A 114 -11.99 9.71 33.10
CA PHE A 114 -11.54 10.59 34.18
C PHE A 114 -11.63 9.97 35.58
N ALA A 115 -10.87 10.55 36.49
CA ALA A 115 -10.84 10.31 37.93
C ALA A 115 -10.81 11.66 38.65
N PHE A 116 -10.95 11.66 39.98
CA PHE A 116 -10.85 12.90 40.76
C PHE A 116 -10.43 12.64 42.20
N ARG A 117 -9.83 13.64 42.86
CA ARG A 117 -9.38 13.55 44.26
C ARG A 117 -9.73 14.82 45.03
N ASN A 118 -10.20 14.64 46.26
CA ASN A 118 -10.55 15.68 47.23
C ASN A 118 -11.49 16.79 46.69
N VAL A 119 -12.38 16.44 45.77
CA VAL A 119 -13.26 17.41 45.10
C VAL A 119 -14.44 17.76 46.01
N MET A 120 -14.76 19.05 46.08
CA MET A 120 -15.84 19.61 46.91
C MET A 120 -17.16 19.70 46.13
N ARG A 121 -18.31 19.83 46.83
CA ARG A 121 -19.64 19.83 46.19
C ARG A 121 -19.82 20.91 45.11
N ALA A 122 -19.15 22.05 45.25
CA ALA A 122 -19.22 23.15 44.30
C ALA A 122 -18.30 22.97 43.06
N GLU A 123 -17.36 22.03 43.12
CA GLU A 123 -16.33 21.77 42.10
C GLU A 123 -16.80 20.70 41.10
N ASN A 124 -18.05 20.80 40.64
CA ASN A 124 -18.59 19.85 39.66
C ASN A 124 -17.85 20.00 38.32
N LEU A 125 -17.60 18.87 37.67
CA LEU A 125 -17.14 18.86 36.28
C LEU A 125 -18.33 19.10 35.36
N TYR A 126 -18.25 20.16 34.57
CA TYR A 126 -19.25 20.51 33.58
C TYR A 126 -18.78 20.09 32.20
N LEU A 127 -19.72 19.55 31.44
CA LEU A 127 -19.52 19.17 30.05
C LEU A 127 -20.36 20.05 29.15
N THR A 128 -19.71 20.66 28.16
CA THR A 128 -20.36 21.41 27.08
C THR A 128 -19.88 20.87 25.73
N SER A 129 -20.80 20.73 24.77
CA SER A 129 -20.50 20.21 23.44
C SER A 129 -21.53 20.71 22.43
N ASN A 130 -21.07 21.16 21.27
CA ASN A 130 -21.94 21.55 20.17
C ASN A 130 -22.38 20.31 19.36
N ARG A 131 -23.66 20.21 18.97
CA ARG A 131 -24.18 19.13 18.12
C ARG A 131 -24.83 19.68 16.85
N LYS A 132 -24.85 18.87 15.79
CA LYS A 132 -25.44 19.27 14.50
C LYS A 132 -26.93 19.62 14.68
N GLY A 133 -27.26 20.91 14.52
CA GLY A 133 -28.64 21.40 14.56
C GLY A 133 -29.25 21.63 15.96
N THR A 134 -28.48 21.50 17.04
CA THR A 134 -28.93 21.83 18.41
C THR A 134 -27.82 22.51 19.21
N SER A 135 -28.13 23.64 19.84
CA SER A 135 -27.36 24.19 20.94
C SER A 135 -27.52 23.27 22.16
N ILE A 136 -26.42 22.89 22.84
CA ILE A 136 -26.52 22.04 24.03
C ILE A 136 -25.85 22.65 25.25
N ASN A 137 -26.62 22.50 26.32
CA ASN A 137 -26.48 23.03 27.66
C ASN A 137 -25.25 22.50 28.39
N ARG A 138 -24.71 23.35 29.27
CA ARG A 138 -23.79 23.00 30.36
C ARG A 138 -24.46 21.94 31.24
N ILE A 139 -24.01 20.70 31.17
CA ILE A 139 -24.53 19.61 32.00
C ILE A 139 -23.50 19.31 33.09
N ALA A 140 -23.93 19.36 34.36
CA ALA A 140 -23.13 18.84 35.47
C ALA A 140 -22.96 17.34 35.27
N SER A 141 -21.71 16.88 35.13
CA SER A 141 -21.42 15.49 34.78
C SER A 141 -21.56 14.55 35.97
N LEU A 142 -21.53 15.09 37.20
CA LEU A 142 -21.62 14.38 38.46
C LEU A 142 -22.36 15.24 39.50
N THR A 143 -23.01 14.58 40.46
CA THR A 143 -23.49 15.21 41.69
C THR A 143 -22.57 14.80 42.82
N LEU A 144 -21.82 15.74 43.38
CA LEU A 144 -20.78 15.45 44.38
C LEU A 144 -21.21 15.77 45.81
N THR A 145 -20.60 15.05 46.76
CA THR A 145 -20.51 15.44 48.17
C THR A 145 -19.14 16.08 48.43
N ASP A 146 -18.99 16.76 49.57
CA ASP A 146 -17.70 17.36 49.93
C ASP A 146 -16.62 16.29 50.16
N ASN A 147 -15.39 16.62 49.79
CA ASN A 147 -14.20 15.78 49.91
C ASN A 147 -14.34 14.40 49.23
N SER A 148 -14.83 14.39 47.99
CA SER A 148 -15.01 13.17 47.20
C SER A 148 -13.75 12.81 46.41
N SER A 149 -13.41 11.53 46.37
CA SER A 149 -12.31 10.99 45.56
C SER A 149 -12.72 9.70 44.87
N VAL A 150 -12.26 9.49 43.64
CA VAL A 150 -12.45 8.23 42.93
C VAL A 150 -11.32 7.96 41.94
N SER A 151 -10.89 6.71 41.87
CA SER A 151 -9.97 6.23 40.83
C SER A 151 -10.74 5.82 39.56
N PHE A 152 -10.02 5.54 38.48
CA PHE A 152 -10.60 5.26 37.16
C PHE A 152 -11.53 4.03 37.08
N LYS A 153 -11.52 3.14 38.09
CA LYS A 153 -12.45 1.98 38.21
C LYS A 153 -13.28 1.96 39.52
N GLY A 154 -13.21 3.01 40.34
CA GLY A 154 -13.70 3.01 41.73
C GLY A 154 -15.19 3.32 42.00
N ILE A 155 -16.08 3.47 41.03
CA ILE A 155 -17.48 3.88 41.27
C ILE A 155 -18.39 2.64 41.30
N LYS A 156 -18.99 2.36 42.45
CA LYS A 156 -20.29 1.67 42.53
C LYS A 156 -21.36 2.76 42.62
N GLN A 157 -22.20 2.93 41.59
CA GLN A 157 -23.31 3.91 41.68
C GLN A 157 -24.46 3.39 42.54
N MET A 158 -25.02 4.29 43.35
CA MET A 158 -26.45 4.27 43.71
C MET A 158 -27.24 4.47 42.40
N ASN A 159 -28.01 3.45 41.98
CA ASN A 159 -28.88 3.42 40.79
C ASN A 159 -28.25 2.94 39.46
N GLY A 160 -27.66 1.74 39.47
CA GLY A 160 -28.05 0.69 38.50
C GLY A 160 -27.66 0.79 37.01
N SER A 161 -26.73 1.65 36.59
CA SER A 161 -26.16 1.59 35.22
C SER A 161 -24.64 1.41 35.23
N PRO A 162 -24.03 0.55 34.38
CA PRO A 162 -22.65 0.06 34.54
C PRO A 162 -21.49 0.98 34.07
N GLU A 163 -21.68 2.26 33.75
CA GLU A 163 -20.69 3.04 32.95
C GLU A 163 -20.20 4.39 33.56
N SER A 164 -20.01 4.52 34.87
CA SER A 164 -19.79 5.83 35.52
C SER A 164 -18.39 6.47 35.45
N HIS A 165 -17.41 5.86 34.77
CA HIS A 165 -16.02 6.36 34.66
C HIS A 165 -15.73 7.11 33.35
N ARG A 166 -16.78 7.34 32.56
CA ARG A 166 -16.67 7.84 31.20
C ARG A 166 -17.71 8.93 30.99
N LEU A 167 -17.26 10.10 30.58
CA LEU A 167 -18.16 11.09 29.98
C LEU A 167 -18.35 10.71 28.52
N ARG A 168 -19.61 10.55 28.12
CA ARG A 168 -19.95 10.16 26.75
C ARG A 168 -20.91 11.17 26.15
N VAL A 169 -20.50 11.80 25.06
CA VAL A 169 -21.36 12.66 24.26
C VAL A 169 -21.69 11.93 22.98
N LYS A 170 -22.99 11.76 22.70
CA LYS A 170 -23.50 11.10 21.49
C LYS A 170 -24.19 12.11 20.57
N SER A 171 -24.68 11.61 19.44
CA SER A 171 -25.45 12.39 18.45
C SER A 171 -24.59 13.44 17.75
N ASP A 172 -23.47 12.99 17.21
CA ASP A 172 -22.57 13.77 16.35
C ASP A 172 -22.09 15.09 17.00
N PRO A 173 -21.35 15.01 18.12
CA PRO A 173 -20.76 16.19 18.76
C PRO A 173 -19.56 16.73 17.97
N TRP A 174 -19.53 18.03 17.75
CA TRP A 174 -18.43 18.72 17.05
C TRP A 174 -17.23 18.99 17.94
N ASN A 175 -17.41 19.08 19.25
CA ASN A 175 -16.33 19.37 20.18
C ASN A 175 -16.67 18.90 21.60
N MET A 176 -15.72 19.07 22.50
CA MET A 176 -15.91 18.85 23.94
C MET A 176 -15.18 19.94 24.71
N LEU A 177 -15.89 20.58 25.64
CA LEU A 177 -15.36 21.47 26.66
C LEU A 177 -15.67 20.87 28.03
N LEU A 178 -14.62 20.64 28.81
CA LEU A 178 -14.69 20.29 30.22
C LEU A 178 -14.33 21.52 31.05
N GLU A 179 -15.13 21.83 32.05
CA GLU A 179 -14.91 22.97 32.96
C GLU A 179 -15.11 22.50 34.40
N VAL A 180 -14.15 22.80 35.27
CA VAL A 180 -14.28 22.52 36.71
C VAL A 180 -14.90 23.75 37.38
N GLY A 181 -16.04 23.56 38.03
CA GLY A 181 -16.65 24.61 38.85
C GLY A 181 -15.70 25.14 39.92
N GLU A 182 -15.86 26.41 40.28
CA GLU A 182 -15.05 27.06 41.31
C GLU A 182 -15.96 27.60 42.42
N ASP A 183 -15.59 27.31 43.67
CA ASP A 183 -16.03 28.06 44.83
C ASP A 183 -14.80 28.36 45.70
N PRO A 184 -14.30 29.62 45.69
CA PRO A 184 -13.05 29.97 46.35
C PRO A 184 -13.12 29.86 47.88
N ASN A 185 -14.31 29.72 48.47
CA ASN A 185 -14.46 29.66 49.93
C ASN A 185 -14.48 28.24 50.49
N THR A 186 -14.69 27.22 49.65
CA THR A 186 -14.86 25.83 50.09
C THR A 186 -13.83 24.87 49.51
N SER A 187 -13.06 25.29 48.50
CA SER A 187 -12.03 24.44 47.89
C SER A 187 -10.95 24.02 48.89
N ILE A 188 -10.56 22.75 48.80
CA ILE A 188 -9.42 22.17 49.54
C ILE A 188 -8.27 21.75 48.61
N GLY A 189 -8.24 22.30 47.39
CA GLY A 189 -7.27 21.91 46.36
C GLY A 189 -7.59 20.55 45.70
N GLY A 190 -8.88 20.21 45.62
CA GLY A 190 -9.35 19.07 44.84
C GLY A 190 -9.04 19.21 43.35
N PHE A 191 -9.08 18.12 42.60
CA PHE A 191 -8.82 18.15 41.16
C PHE A 191 -9.42 16.95 40.43
N TYR A 192 -9.59 17.11 39.12
CA TYR A 192 -9.90 16.04 38.18
C TYR A 192 -8.63 15.60 37.45
N ALA A 193 -8.53 14.30 37.19
CA ALA A 193 -7.48 13.68 36.38
C ALA A 193 -8.13 13.13 35.12
N ILE A 194 -7.81 13.71 33.96
CA ILE A 194 -8.30 13.21 32.68
C ILE A 194 -7.24 12.30 32.08
N ASP A 195 -7.58 11.03 31.94
CA ASP A 195 -6.68 9.99 31.42
C ASP A 195 -6.61 10.05 29.90
N SER A 196 -7.76 10.07 29.24
CA SER A 196 -7.83 10.03 27.78
C SER A 196 -9.13 10.62 27.25
N LEU A 197 -9.06 11.22 26.06
CA LEU A 197 -10.23 11.59 25.27
C LEU A 197 -10.12 11.02 23.87
N TYR A 198 -11.23 10.51 23.35
CA TYR A 198 -11.26 9.99 21.99
C TYR A 198 -12.63 10.15 21.35
N ALA A 199 -12.63 10.36 20.04
CA ALA A 199 -13.84 10.34 19.23
C ALA A 199 -13.90 9.03 18.44
N VAL A 200 -15.05 8.36 18.53
CA VAL A 200 -15.37 7.18 17.74
C VAL A 200 -16.50 7.50 16.78
N GLY A 201 -16.48 6.89 15.60
CA GLY A 201 -17.57 7.00 14.65
C GLY A 201 -17.67 5.76 13.79
N GLU A 202 -18.78 5.64 13.09
CA GLU A 202 -19.06 4.61 12.12
C GLU A 202 -18.58 5.05 10.73
N VAL A 203 -17.73 4.24 10.10
CA VAL A 203 -17.16 4.52 8.76
C VAL A 203 -16.95 3.24 7.97
N LYS A 204 -16.84 3.32 6.65
CA LYS A 204 -16.59 2.15 5.80
C LYS A 204 -15.28 1.45 6.16
N ARG A 205 -15.32 0.11 6.20
CA ARG A 205 -14.16 -0.72 6.55
C ARG A 205 -13.00 -0.58 5.57
N TYR A 206 -13.29 -0.50 4.28
CA TYR A 206 -12.31 -0.31 3.22
C TYR A 206 -12.47 1.09 2.64
N SER A 207 -11.35 1.74 2.36
CA SER A 207 -11.29 3.01 1.63
C SER A 207 -10.33 2.86 0.46
N LEU A 208 -10.76 3.30 -0.73
CA LEU A 208 -9.96 3.23 -1.96
C LEU A 208 -9.33 4.59 -2.24
N PHE A 209 -8.02 4.62 -2.47
CA PHE A 209 -7.29 5.76 -2.98
C PHE A 209 -7.13 5.69 -4.50
N THR A 210 -7.37 6.80 -5.18
CA THR A 210 -7.12 6.94 -6.64
C THR A 210 -6.49 8.29 -6.97
N GLY A 211 -5.80 8.37 -8.13
CA GLY A 211 -5.10 9.57 -8.56
C GLY A 211 -3.72 9.70 -7.93
N GLU A 212 -3.24 10.93 -7.74
CA GLU A 212 -1.94 11.26 -7.12
C GLU A 212 -2.17 12.24 -5.97
N GLY A 213 -1.48 12.06 -4.83
CA GLY A 213 -1.55 12.98 -3.70
C GLY A 213 -1.03 12.39 -2.38
N SER A 214 -1.20 13.15 -1.30
CA SER A 214 -0.86 12.72 0.06
C SER A 214 -1.87 11.71 0.62
N TRP A 215 -1.39 10.79 1.47
CA TRP A 215 -2.22 9.87 2.25
C TRP A 215 -3.29 10.60 3.07
N HIS A 216 -3.02 11.83 3.49
CA HIS A 216 -3.91 12.61 4.38
C HIS A 216 -4.94 13.48 3.63
N GLU A 217 -4.91 13.52 2.30
CA GLU A 217 -5.89 14.25 1.47
C GLU A 217 -7.21 13.47 1.36
N ALA A 218 -8.19 13.81 2.21
CA ALA A 218 -9.44 13.07 2.33
C ALA A 218 -10.23 12.96 1.00
N GLU A 219 -10.13 13.95 0.13
CA GLU A 219 -10.77 14.00 -1.19
C GLU A 219 -10.26 12.96 -2.19
N LYS A 220 -9.10 12.35 -1.94
CA LYS A 220 -8.53 11.27 -2.77
C LYS A 220 -9.05 9.88 -2.40
N TRP A 221 -9.72 9.79 -1.26
CA TRP A 221 -10.26 8.56 -0.71
C TRP A 221 -11.77 8.46 -0.93
N THR A 222 -12.29 7.24 -1.07
CA THR A 222 -13.74 7.02 -1.15
C THR A 222 -14.47 7.31 0.16
N ASP A 223 -13.83 7.02 1.30
CA ASP A 223 -14.45 7.10 2.62
C ASP A 223 -13.45 7.62 3.67
N ASP A 224 -12.84 8.80 3.45
CA ASP A 224 -11.70 9.34 4.24
C ASP A 224 -10.44 8.45 4.22
N PRO A 225 -9.28 8.98 4.65
CA PRO A 225 -8.07 8.19 4.76
C PRO A 225 -8.28 6.94 5.62
N ALA A 226 -7.80 5.79 5.13
CA ALA A 226 -7.87 4.56 5.89
C ALA A 226 -6.91 4.65 7.09
N LEU A 227 -7.46 4.73 8.30
CA LEU A 227 -6.70 4.84 9.54
C LEU A 227 -6.90 3.61 10.44
N ARG A 228 -5.88 3.30 11.25
CA ARG A 228 -5.86 2.34 12.37
C ARG A 228 -6.46 0.98 12.04
N ARG A 229 -7.77 0.80 12.25
CA ARG A 229 -8.47 -0.49 12.08
C ARG A 229 -9.07 -0.71 10.70
N ARG A 230 -8.98 0.30 9.83
CA ARG A 230 -9.52 0.29 8.47
C ARG A 230 -8.51 -0.25 7.48
N HIS A 231 -9.00 -0.66 6.32
CA HIS A 231 -8.18 -1.23 5.26
C HIS A 231 -7.99 -0.19 4.13
N ALA A 232 -6.75 0.00 3.71
CA ALA A 232 -6.41 0.87 2.60
C ALA A 232 -6.31 0.04 1.30
N MET A 233 -7.02 0.47 0.26
CA MET A 233 -6.88 -0.08 -1.10
C MET A 233 -6.27 1.00 -1.99
N ILE A 234 -5.12 0.73 -2.61
CA ILE A 234 -4.36 1.74 -3.36
C ILE A 234 -4.34 1.41 -4.84
N ASN A 235 -4.98 2.25 -5.66
CA ASN A 235 -4.98 2.14 -7.12
C ASN A 235 -4.60 3.48 -7.78
N GLY A 236 -3.75 4.24 -7.09
CA GLY A 236 -3.16 5.51 -7.50
C GLY A 236 -1.76 5.66 -6.88
N ALA A 237 -1.14 6.84 -7.00
CA ALA A 237 0.15 7.15 -6.41
C ALA A 237 -0.02 7.94 -5.10
N VAL A 238 0.42 7.35 -3.99
CA VAL A 238 0.25 7.93 -2.65
C VAL A 238 1.59 8.27 -2.03
N THR A 239 1.69 9.46 -1.47
CA THR A 239 2.81 9.85 -0.60
C THR A 239 2.37 9.85 0.86
N VAL A 240 3.12 9.16 1.72
CA VAL A 240 2.99 9.22 3.18
C VAL A 240 3.96 10.28 3.69
N ASP A 241 3.43 11.50 3.84
CA ASP A 241 4.10 12.74 4.25
C ASP A 241 4.01 13.02 5.77
N ASN A 242 3.26 12.18 6.49
CA ASN A 242 3.10 12.20 7.93
C ASN A 242 2.85 10.78 8.45
N TYR A 243 2.94 10.55 9.75
CA TYR A 243 2.64 9.26 10.38
C TYR A 243 1.29 8.71 9.92
N ALA A 244 1.30 7.54 9.29
CA ALA A 244 0.11 6.85 8.81
C ALA A 244 0.04 5.44 9.40
N THR A 245 -1.16 5.03 9.77
CA THR A 245 -1.40 3.64 10.20
C THR A 245 -2.72 3.13 9.64
N CYS A 246 -2.76 1.88 9.21
CA CYS A 246 -3.99 1.18 8.86
C CYS A 246 -3.89 -0.30 9.23
N ARG A 247 -4.99 -1.04 9.08
CA ARG A 247 -5.00 -2.46 9.37
C ARG A 247 -4.27 -3.23 8.29
N ASN A 248 -4.88 -3.36 7.11
CA ASN A 248 -4.19 -3.95 5.97
C ASN A 248 -4.07 -2.92 4.85
N LEU A 249 -2.93 -2.95 4.17
CA LEU A 249 -2.67 -2.20 2.96
C LEU A 249 -2.72 -3.16 1.76
N TYR A 250 -3.64 -2.92 0.84
CA TYR A 250 -3.76 -3.63 -0.42
C TYR A 250 -3.27 -2.70 -1.54
N LEU A 251 -2.22 -3.11 -2.26
CA LEU A 251 -1.69 -2.40 -3.42
C LEU A 251 -2.22 -3.05 -4.69
N GLY A 252 -2.96 -2.28 -5.48
CA GLY A 252 -3.39 -2.63 -6.84
C GLY A 252 -2.35 -2.18 -7.83
N ASP A 253 -2.75 -1.64 -8.98
CA ASP A 253 -1.80 -1.05 -9.95
C ASP A 253 -1.40 0.39 -9.55
N GLY A 254 -1.20 0.60 -8.25
CA GLY A 254 -0.83 1.87 -7.64
C GLY A 254 0.51 1.79 -6.92
N SER A 255 0.95 2.94 -6.42
CA SER A 255 2.21 3.09 -5.69
C SER A 255 2.02 3.76 -4.33
N VAL A 256 2.86 3.37 -3.38
CA VAL A 256 3.00 4.05 -2.09
C VAL A 256 4.46 4.41 -1.88
N TYR A 257 4.71 5.67 -1.56
CA TYR A 257 6.01 6.19 -1.15
C TYR A 257 5.93 6.75 0.27
N VAL A 258 6.85 6.36 1.15
CA VAL A 258 6.98 6.94 2.50
C VAL A 258 8.12 7.95 2.52
N GLU A 259 7.84 9.19 2.91
CA GLU A 259 8.86 10.25 2.96
C GLU A 259 9.87 10.03 4.09
N GLU A 260 11.02 10.72 4.00
CA GLU A 260 12.05 10.69 5.03
C GLU A 260 11.48 11.16 6.39
N GLU A 261 11.97 10.57 7.49
CA GLU A 261 11.49 10.83 8.86
C GLU A 261 10.01 10.45 9.12
N GLN A 262 9.29 9.96 8.12
CA GLN A 262 7.91 9.50 8.28
C GLN A 262 7.84 7.99 8.52
N MET A 263 6.67 7.53 8.98
CA MET A 263 6.43 6.13 9.27
C MET A 263 5.05 5.67 8.77
N LEU A 264 5.04 4.52 8.11
CA LEU A 264 3.83 3.77 7.77
C LEU A 264 3.76 2.49 8.61
N SER A 265 2.70 2.33 9.42
CA SER A 265 2.47 1.12 10.23
C SER A 265 1.22 0.35 9.81
N VAL A 266 1.42 -0.91 9.42
CA VAL A 266 0.34 -1.81 8.96
C VAL A 266 0.40 -3.17 9.64
N GLU A 267 -0.75 -3.84 9.77
CA GLU A 267 -0.82 -5.26 10.16
C GLU A 267 -0.27 -6.13 9.03
N ARG A 268 -0.80 -5.96 7.81
CA ARG A 268 -0.40 -6.71 6.62
C ARG A 268 -0.25 -5.81 5.40
N MET A 269 0.69 -6.13 4.53
CA MET A 269 0.86 -5.50 3.22
C MET A 269 0.64 -6.56 2.13
N ILE A 270 -0.24 -6.26 1.18
CA ILE A 270 -0.67 -7.20 0.15
C ILE A 270 -0.52 -6.57 -1.23
N PHE A 271 0.30 -7.17 -2.09
CA PHE A 271 0.47 -6.78 -3.49
C PHE A 271 -0.45 -7.63 -4.37
N CYS A 272 -1.37 -6.98 -5.06
CA CYS A 272 -2.42 -7.60 -5.87
C CYS A 272 -2.31 -7.25 -7.37
N GLY A 273 -1.78 -6.07 -7.68
CA GLY A 273 -1.62 -5.58 -9.05
C GLY A 273 -0.30 -6.04 -9.67
N SER A 274 -0.26 -6.09 -11.00
CA SER A 274 0.99 -6.35 -11.73
C SER A 274 1.94 -5.17 -11.68
N GLU A 275 1.41 -3.96 -11.47
CA GLU A 275 2.20 -2.72 -11.38
C GLU A 275 2.28 -2.17 -9.95
N SER A 276 1.90 -2.98 -8.94
CA SER A 276 2.00 -2.57 -7.54
C SER A 276 3.42 -2.18 -7.16
N SER A 277 3.58 -1.03 -6.52
CA SER A 277 4.89 -0.53 -6.10
C SER A 277 4.88 0.02 -4.67
N PHE A 278 5.90 -0.33 -3.89
CA PHE A 278 6.15 0.22 -2.56
C PHE A 278 7.61 0.64 -2.42
N SER A 279 7.85 1.90 -2.03
CA SER A 279 9.18 2.40 -1.69
C SER A 279 9.13 3.30 -0.46
N SER A 280 10.26 3.41 0.25
CA SER A 280 10.34 4.15 1.51
C SER A 280 11.67 4.90 1.59
N ALA A 281 11.62 6.16 1.99
CA ALA A 281 12.75 6.89 2.58
C ALA A 281 12.67 6.91 4.11
N GLY A 282 11.46 6.78 4.69
CA GLY A 282 11.21 6.65 6.13
C GLY A 282 11.14 5.20 6.62
N GLU A 283 10.43 4.98 7.73
CA GLU A 283 10.25 3.67 8.37
C GLU A 283 8.95 2.97 7.93
N THR A 284 9.01 1.64 7.79
CA THR A 284 7.85 0.81 7.45
C THR A 284 7.69 -0.32 8.46
N ALA A 285 6.67 -0.23 9.31
CA ALA A 285 6.39 -1.27 10.30
C ALA A 285 5.26 -2.20 9.83
N ILE A 286 5.62 -3.43 9.46
CA ILE A 286 4.67 -4.49 9.07
C ILE A 286 4.61 -5.53 10.20
N LYS A 287 3.48 -5.61 10.90
CA LYS A 287 3.37 -6.38 12.16
C LYS A 287 3.20 -7.89 11.94
N ASP A 288 2.47 -8.29 10.90
CA ASP A 288 2.24 -9.70 10.55
C ASP A 288 3.07 -10.05 9.31
N LYS A 289 2.54 -9.91 8.09
CA LYS A 289 3.23 -10.41 6.89
C LYS A 289 3.08 -9.53 5.66
N VAL A 290 4.01 -9.71 4.73
CA VAL A 290 3.89 -9.27 3.33
C VAL A 290 3.39 -10.44 2.50
N SER A 291 2.44 -10.18 1.59
CA SER A 291 1.89 -11.16 0.66
C SER A 291 1.93 -10.61 -0.77
N VAL A 292 2.32 -11.44 -1.74
CA VAL A 292 2.32 -11.13 -3.18
C VAL A 292 1.44 -12.13 -3.90
N TYR A 293 0.42 -11.64 -4.61
CA TYR A 293 -0.42 -12.43 -5.50
C TYR A 293 0.16 -12.36 -6.91
N TRP A 294 0.77 -13.46 -7.35
CA TRP A 294 1.31 -13.59 -8.69
C TRP A 294 0.31 -14.31 -9.59
N THR A 295 -0.08 -13.68 -10.70
CA THR A 295 -0.96 -14.29 -11.70
C THR A 295 -0.14 -14.75 -12.90
N CYS A 296 -0.16 -16.05 -13.16
CA CYS A 296 0.53 -16.66 -14.29
C CYS A 296 -0.16 -16.26 -15.60
N PRO A 297 0.55 -15.59 -16.54
CA PRO A 297 -0.05 -15.14 -17.80
C PRO A 297 -0.55 -16.32 -18.65
N GLU A 298 0.26 -17.36 -18.80
CA GLU A 298 -0.08 -18.60 -19.50
C GLU A 298 0.41 -19.82 -18.72
N LYS A 299 -0.46 -20.82 -18.54
CA LYS A 299 -0.06 -22.09 -17.90
C LYS A 299 0.86 -22.88 -18.82
N ASN A 300 1.63 -23.81 -18.26
CA ASN A 300 2.62 -24.62 -18.98
C ASN A 300 3.71 -23.79 -19.69
N LYS A 301 4.01 -22.61 -19.14
CA LYS A 301 5.06 -21.70 -19.59
C LYS A 301 5.91 -21.29 -18.38
N TRP A 302 7.19 -21.05 -18.64
CA TRP A 302 8.15 -20.64 -17.63
C TRP A 302 8.28 -19.12 -17.61
N TYR A 303 8.26 -18.55 -16.41
CA TYR A 303 8.43 -17.12 -16.15
C TYR A 303 9.47 -16.90 -15.07
N PHE A 304 10.13 -15.75 -15.13
CA PHE A 304 11.01 -15.30 -14.06
C PHE A 304 10.22 -14.73 -12.89
N ILE A 305 10.65 -15.04 -11.66
CA ILE A 305 10.09 -14.47 -10.44
C ILE A 305 11.18 -14.25 -9.39
N SER A 306 11.02 -13.20 -8.58
CA SER A 306 11.79 -12.99 -7.36
C SER A 306 10.94 -12.27 -6.31
N LEU A 307 11.34 -12.36 -5.04
CA LEU A 307 10.65 -11.70 -3.94
C LEU A 307 11.65 -11.01 -3.00
N PRO A 308 11.30 -9.83 -2.44
CA PRO A 308 12.17 -9.10 -1.50
C PRO A 308 12.09 -9.65 -0.06
N PHE A 309 11.60 -10.88 0.12
CA PHE A 309 11.45 -11.57 1.40
C PHE A 309 11.53 -13.08 1.20
N ASP A 310 11.89 -13.80 2.26
CA ASP A 310 11.97 -15.26 2.25
C ASP A 310 10.56 -15.88 2.30
N VAL A 311 10.34 -16.93 1.51
CA VAL A 311 9.10 -17.71 1.49
C VAL A 311 9.38 -19.11 1.97
N TYR A 312 8.71 -19.50 3.06
CA TYR A 312 8.73 -20.85 3.62
C TYR A 312 7.52 -21.65 3.14
N ALA A 313 7.47 -22.94 3.46
CA ALA A 313 6.34 -23.81 3.11
C ALA A 313 4.98 -23.25 3.56
N GLU A 314 4.91 -22.67 4.76
CA GLU A 314 3.70 -22.03 5.32
C GLU A 314 3.28 -20.74 4.59
N GLY A 315 4.20 -20.16 3.81
CA GLY A 315 3.98 -18.94 3.02
C GLY A 315 3.44 -19.21 1.62
N ILE A 316 3.30 -20.47 1.21
CA ILE A 316 2.77 -20.87 -0.09
C ILE A 316 1.25 -21.09 0.03
N ASP A 317 0.49 -20.62 -0.95
CA ASP A 317 -0.97 -20.85 -1.02
C ASP A 317 -1.31 -22.34 -0.91
N ALA A 318 -2.12 -22.70 0.09
CA ALA A 318 -2.56 -24.07 0.32
C ALA A 318 -3.40 -24.65 -0.84
N ALA A 319 -3.90 -23.81 -1.74
CA ALA A 319 -4.58 -24.24 -2.95
C ALA A 319 -3.64 -24.83 -4.02
N PHE A 320 -2.33 -24.64 -3.86
CA PHE A 320 -1.30 -25.13 -4.78
C PHE A 320 -0.34 -26.12 -4.10
N THR A 321 0.29 -26.98 -4.89
CA THR A 321 1.32 -27.92 -4.40
C THR A 321 2.56 -27.85 -5.29
N LEU A 322 3.74 -27.73 -4.67
CA LEU A 322 5.02 -27.79 -5.38
C LEU A 322 5.28 -29.22 -5.85
N LYS A 323 5.75 -29.36 -7.10
CA LYS A 323 6.14 -30.63 -7.72
C LYS A 323 7.48 -30.49 -8.45
N ASP A 324 8.11 -31.63 -8.69
CA ASP A 324 9.50 -31.70 -9.18
C ASP A 324 9.59 -31.58 -10.71
N ASP A 325 8.66 -32.21 -11.46
CA ASP A 325 8.69 -32.31 -12.92
C ASP A 325 7.37 -31.93 -13.61
N LEU A 326 7.46 -31.42 -14.84
CA LEU A 326 6.34 -31.15 -15.75
C LEU A 326 6.22 -32.24 -16.84
N PRO A 327 5.00 -32.66 -17.23
CA PRO A 327 3.72 -32.48 -16.56
C PRO A 327 3.39 -33.64 -15.60
N ASN A 328 2.62 -33.36 -14.55
CA ASN A 328 2.01 -34.40 -13.71
C ASN A 328 0.60 -34.78 -14.22
N ASP A 329 -0.06 -35.72 -13.54
CA ASP A 329 -1.43 -36.18 -13.87
C ASP A 329 -2.53 -35.07 -13.82
N GLY A 330 -2.16 -33.83 -13.49
CA GLY A 330 -3.01 -32.64 -13.46
C GLY A 330 -3.41 -32.22 -12.06
N GLY A 331 -3.49 -30.90 -11.83
CA GLY A 331 -3.88 -30.31 -10.56
C GLY A 331 -3.39 -28.87 -10.43
N ASN A 332 -3.70 -28.21 -9.31
CA ASN A 332 -3.09 -26.92 -8.97
C ASN A 332 -1.65 -27.15 -8.50
N PHE A 333 -0.78 -27.44 -9.46
CA PHE A 333 0.64 -27.60 -9.21
C PHE A 333 1.42 -26.41 -9.76
N PHE A 334 2.51 -26.10 -9.07
CA PHE A 334 3.50 -25.17 -9.54
C PHE A 334 4.88 -25.79 -9.44
N TYR A 335 5.79 -25.30 -10.25
CA TYR A 335 7.12 -25.84 -10.46
C TYR A 335 8.13 -24.72 -10.32
N LEU A 336 9.28 -25.01 -9.73
CA LEU A 336 10.34 -24.04 -9.47
C LEU A 336 11.70 -24.57 -9.91
N TYR A 337 12.45 -23.74 -10.63
CA TYR A 337 13.88 -23.93 -10.83
C TYR A 337 14.67 -22.78 -10.21
N SER A 338 15.78 -23.11 -9.57
CA SER A 338 16.84 -22.17 -9.21
C SER A 338 18.00 -22.28 -10.20
N TYR A 339 18.65 -21.16 -10.50
CA TYR A 339 19.84 -21.16 -11.34
C TYR A 339 21.11 -21.47 -10.53
N ASP A 340 21.99 -22.30 -11.07
CA ASP A 340 23.25 -22.75 -10.49
C ASP A 340 24.44 -22.25 -11.31
N GLY A 341 24.76 -20.97 -11.11
CA GLY A 341 25.88 -20.29 -11.78
C GLY A 341 27.25 -20.82 -11.36
N GLU A 342 27.34 -21.44 -10.19
CA GLU A 342 28.56 -22.08 -9.73
C GLU A 342 28.85 -23.35 -10.52
N ALA A 343 27.83 -24.20 -10.71
CA ALA A 343 27.96 -25.36 -11.58
C ALA A 343 28.29 -24.97 -13.01
N ARG A 344 27.72 -23.86 -13.52
CA ARG A 344 28.11 -23.31 -14.83
C ARG A 344 29.59 -22.95 -14.88
N SER A 345 30.08 -22.28 -13.85
CA SER A 345 31.50 -21.92 -13.72
C SER A 345 32.44 -23.14 -13.64
N ARG A 346 31.92 -24.30 -13.18
CA ARG A 346 32.66 -25.58 -13.11
C ARG A 346 32.42 -26.49 -14.34
N GLY A 347 31.50 -26.16 -15.23
CA GLY A 347 31.12 -27.00 -16.37
C GLY A 347 30.26 -28.22 -15.99
N GLU A 348 29.59 -28.18 -14.83
CA GLU A 348 28.75 -29.25 -14.28
C GLU A 348 27.32 -29.16 -14.85
N VAL A 349 27.20 -29.43 -16.15
CA VAL A 349 25.93 -29.39 -16.87
C VAL A 349 25.05 -30.60 -16.54
N THR A 350 23.75 -30.36 -16.39
CA THR A 350 22.73 -31.41 -16.23
C THR A 350 21.85 -31.49 -17.47
N GLU A 351 20.90 -32.44 -17.52
CA GLU A 351 19.90 -32.47 -18.60
C GLU A 351 19.11 -31.17 -18.71
N GLU A 352 18.97 -30.45 -17.58
CA GLU A 352 18.28 -29.16 -17.48
C GLU A 352 19.23 -27.96 -17.60
N GLY A 353 20.42 -28.17 -18.17
CA GLY A 353 21.46 -27.15 -18.22
C GLY A 353 22.02 -26.83 -16.84
N TYR A 354 22.08 -25.54 -16.51
CA TYR A 354 22.51 -25.05 -15.19
C TYR A 354 21.33 -24.69 -14.27
N TRP A 355 20.14 -25.15 -14.61
CA TRP A 355 18.98 -25.07 -13.74
C TRP A 355 18.95 -26.26 -12.77
N ARG A 356 18.41 -26.03 -11.58
CA ARG A 356 18.21 -27.05 -10.53
C ARG A 356 16.76 -27.03 -10.08
N VAL A 357 16.11 -28.20 -10.11
CA VAL A 357 14.76 -28.36 -9.57
C VAL A 357 14.78 -27.96 -8.10
N VAL A 358 13.83 -27.14 -7.67
CA VAL A 358 13.55 -26.94 -6.24
C VAL A 358 12.61 -28.07 -5.82
N PRO A 359 13.08 -29.10 -5.10
CA PRO A 359 12.30 -30.31 -4.91
C PRO A 359 11.16 -30.08 -3.93
N ALA A 360 10.07 -30.82 -4.08
CA ALA A 360 8.90 -30.83 -3.20
C ALA A 360 9.28 -31.23 -1.77
N SER A 361 10.35 -32.01 -1.59
CA SER A 361 10.92 -32.31 -0.27
C SER A 361 11.39 -31.06 0.49
N SER A 362 11.72 -29.98 -0.22
CA SER A 362 12.08 -28.68 0.38
C SER A 362 10.97 -28.12 1.25
N LEU A 363 9.69 -28.45 0.97
CA LEU A 363 8.54 -28.03 1.79
C LEU A 363 8.64 -28.51 3.25
N THR A 364 9.43 -29.54 3.53
CA THR A 364 9.62 -30.10 4.87
C THR A 364 10.98 -29.76 5.49
N SER A 365 11.83 -29.00 4.78
CA SER A 365 13.22 -28.73 5.19
C SER A 365 13.36 -27.69 6.30
N GLY A 366 12.33 -26.87 6.53
CA GLY A 366 12.42 -25.69 7.40
C GLY A 366 13.25 -24.54 6.82
N GLN A 367 13.76 -24.67 5.59
CA GLN A 367 14.49 -23.62 4.88
C GLN A 367 13.54 -22.84 3.94
N PRO A 368 13.90 -21.61 3.54
CA PRO A 368 13.16 -20.89 2.51
C PRO A 368 13.12 -21.67 1.19
N ILE A 369 11.93 -21.77 0.60
CA ILE A 369 11.69 -22.30 -0.76
C ILE A 369 12.12 -21.27 -1.80
N LEU A 370 11.74 -20.01 -1.57
CA LEU A 370 12.22 -18.85 -2.30
C LEU A 370 13.01 -17.99 -1.34
N GLN A 371 14.28 -17.79 -1.63
CA GLN A 371 15.18 -16.93 -0.86
C GLN A 371 14.97 -15.49 -1.30
N LYS A 372 14.96 -14.57 -0.34
CA LYS A 372 14.87 -13.13 -0.60
C LYS A 372 15.96 -12.70 -1.59
N ASN A 373 15.58 -11.83 -2.53
CA ASN A 373 16.48 -11.17 -3.49
C ASN A 373 17.17 -12.15 -4.47
N LYS A 374 16.71 -13.41 -4.55
CA LYS A 374 17.16 -14.41 -5.52
C LYS A 374 16.09 -14.61 -6.59
N GLY A 375 16.52 -14.83 -7.83
CA GLY A 375 15.62 -15.11 -8.93
C GLY A 375 15.40 -16.61 -9.16
N TYR A 376 14.22 -16.94 -9.68
CA TYR A 376 13.76 -18.30 -9.96
C TYR A 376 12.99 -18.34 -11.29
N LEU A 377 12.89 -19.53 -11.88
CA LEU A 377 11.87 -19.81 -12.87
C LEU A 377 10.67 -20.47 -12.20
N ILE A 378 9.47 -20.04 -12.58
CA ILE A 378 8.20 -20.58 -12.12
C ILE A 378 7.29 -20.95 -13.30
N ALA A 379 6.54 -22.05 -13.15
CA ALA A 379 5.48 -22.44 -14.06
C ALA A 379 4.28 -22.99 -13.28
N LEU A 380 3.08 -22.83 -13.84
CA LEU A 380 1.88 -23.54 -13.39
C LEU A 380 1.57 -24.71 -14.32
N ASP A 381 1.00 -25.77 -13.74
CA ASP A 381 0.52 -26.93 -14.50
C ASP A 381 -0.56 -26.52 -15.52
N GLU A 382 -0.52 -27.14 -16.71
CA GLU A 382 -1.50 -26.89 -17.78
C GLU A 382 -2.95 -27.06 -17.29
N LYS A 383 -3.17 -28.04 -16.41
CA LYS A 383 -4.51 -28.42 -15.90
C LYS A 383 -4.89 -27.72 -14.59
N ALA A 384 -4.08 -26.79 -14.07
CA ALA A 384 -4.46 -26.02 -12.89
C ALA A 384 -5.81 -25.31 -13.12
N ASP A 385 -6.71 -25.28 -12.14
CA ASP A 385 -7.99 -24.55 -12.25
C ASP A 385 -7.85 -23.08 -11.85
N ARG A 386 -6.77 -22.74 -11.15
CA ARG A 386 -6.38 -21.38 -10.74
C ARG A 386 -5.17 -20.89 -11.52
N GLN A 387 -5.08 -19.57 -11.70
CA GLN A 387 -3.93 -18.89 -12.33
C GLN A 387 -3.18 -17.98 -11.37
N THR A 388 -3.77 -17.65 -10.23
CA THR A 388 -3.17 -16.75 -9.24
C THR A 388 -2.71 -17.56 -8.03
N LEU A 389 -1.43 -17.41 -7.70
CA LEU A 389 -0.75 -18.05 -6.58
C LEU A 389 -0.29 -16.95 -5.59
N CYS A 390 -0.51 -17.16 -4.30
CA CYS A 390 -0.03 -16.26 -3.26
C CYS A 390 1.29 -16.77 -2.64
N PHE A 391 2.23 -15.86 -2.47
CA PHE A 391 3.44 -16.05 -1.64
C PHE A 391 3.41 -15.10 -0.46
N SER A 392 3.81 -15.54 0.72
CA SER A 392 3.86 -14.71 1.93
C SER A 392 5.13 -14.94 2.73
N SER A 393 5.59 -13.88 3.39
CA SER A 393 6.61 -13.98 4.42
C SER A 393 6.09 -14.70 5.67
N LEU A 394 7.01 -15.08 6.57
CA LEU A 394 6.63 -15.43 7.94
C LEU A 394 6.08 -14.20 8.70
N PRO A 395 5.26 -14.40 9.74
CA PRO A 395 4.82 -13.32 10.62
C PRO A 395 5.98 -12.64 11.35
N GLY A 396 6.00 -11.30 11.34
CA GLY A 396 6.89 -10.46 12.16
C GLY A 396 8.37 -10.44 11.75
N VAL A 397 8.74 -10.99 10.58
CA VAL A 397 10.15 -11.08 10.14
C VAL A 397 10.59 -9.93 9.21
N ILE A 398 9.66 -9.07 8.80
CA ILE A 398 9.94 -7.98 7.86
C ILE A 398 10.59 -6.81 8.62
N PRO A 399 11.77 -6.32 8.19
CA PRO A 399 12.49 -5.27 8.90
C PRO A 399 11.87 -3.88 8.68
N LEU A 400 12.19 -2.93 9.56
CA LEU A 400 11.68 -1.55 9.49
C LEU A 400 12.14 -0.77 8.24
N ASP A 401 13.23 -1.20 7.62
CA ASP A 401 13.78 -0.64 6.38
C ASP A 401 13.27 -1.34 5.11
N PHE A 402 12.19 -2.13 5.22
CA PHE A 402 11.55 -2.76 4.05
C PHE A 402 11.12 -1.70 3.03
N GLY A 403 11.54 -1.89 1.77
CA GLY A 403 11.32 -0.91 0.71
C GLY A 403 12.22 0.33 0.76
N GLN A 404 13.17 0.41 1.71
CA GLN A 404 14.17 1.48 1.82
C GLN A 404 15.54 1.02 1.33
N LYS A 405 16.03 -0.13 1.83
CA LYS A 405 17.35 -0.68 1.50
C LYS A 405 17.23 -2.11 0.98
N GLY A 406 18.01 -2.40 -0.07
CA GLY A 406 18.10 -3.69 -0.72
C GLY A 406 19.52 -4.24 -0.61
N HIS A 407 19.63 -5.56 -0.46
CA HIS A 407 20.91 -6.24 -0.32
C HIS A 407 20.97 -7.48 -1.22
N ILE A 408 21.81 -7.45 -2.25
CA ILE A 408 22.01 -8.58 -3.16
C ILE A 408 23.37 -9.19 -2.89
N THR A 409 23.38 -10.48 -2.57
CA THR A 409 24.60 -11.27 -2.34
C THR A 409 24.86 -12.15 -3.55
N ILE A 410 26.04 -12.00 -4.15
CA ILE A 410 26.50 -12.83 -5.27
C ILE A 410 27.68 -13.66 -4.80
N THR A 411 27.56 -14.97 -5.01
CA THR A 411 28.63 -15.94 -4.78
C THR A 411 29.08 -16.49 -6.13
N THR A 412 30.39 -16.59 -6.29
CA THR A 412 31.06 -17.04 -7.51
C THR A 412 31.93 -18.25 -7.20
N ALA A 413 31.90 -19.25 -8.09
CA ALA A 413 32.84 -20.36 -8.00
C ALA A 413 34.12 -20.04 -8.77
N GLN A 414 35.22 -20.68 -8.37
CA GLN A 414 36.44 -20.73 -9.17
C GLN A 414 36.12 -21.35 -10.54
N LYS A 415 36.62 -20.72 -11.61
CA LYS A 415 36.43 -21.22 -12.97
C LYS A 415 37.13 -22.57 -13.14
N GLY A 416 36.43 -23.56 -13.68
CA GLY A 416 37.05 -24.82 -14.08
C GLY A 416 38.11 -24.61 -15.17
N GLU A 417 39.20 -25.38 -15.14
CA GLU A 417 40.35 -25.19 -16.06
C GLU A 417 39.97 -25.22 -17.55
N LEU A 418 38.97 -26.05 -17.91
CA LEU A 418 38.50 -26.25 -19.29
C LEU A 418 37.24 -25.45 -19.63
N VAL A 419 36.73 -24.64 -18.70
CA VAL A 419 35.51 -23.84 -18.91
C VAL A 419 35.85 -22.53 -19.61
N ALA A 420 35.06 -22.18 -20.63
CA ALA A 420 35.23 -20.94 -21.36
C ALA A 420 34.96 -19.73 -20.43
N GLU A 421 35.70 -18.63 -20.63
CA GLU A 421 35.51 -17.41 -19.83
C GLU A 421 34.08 -16.86 -19.91
N GLU A 422 33.39 -17.11 -21.02
CA GLU A 422 32.01 -16.69 -21.24
C GLU A 422 31.02 -17.35 -20.28
N ASP A 423 31.29 -18.56 -19.79
CA ASP A 423 30.43 -19.31 -18.87
C ASP A 423 30.73 -19.04 -17.38
N HIS A 424 31.83 -18.36 -17.08
CA HIS A 424 32.15 -17.99 -15.70
C HIS A 424 31.29 -16.83 -15.18
N GLY A 425 30.89 -16.89 -13.91
CA GLY A 425 30.40 -15.72 -13.18
C GLY A 425 28.92 -15.35 -13.35
N TRP A 426 28.12 -16.18 -14.02
CA TRP A 426 26.69 -15.91 -14.18
C TRP A 426 25.91 -16.08 -12.87
N TYR A 427 25.02 -15.15 -12.57
CA TYR A 427 24.13 -15.23 -11.41
C TYR A 427 22.74 -14.69 -11.74
N LEU A 428 21.70 -15.32 -11.20
CA LEU A 428 20.31 -14.88 -11.34
C LEU A 428 19.86 -14.12 -10.09
N CYS A 429 19.91 -12.80 -10.17
CA CYS A 429 19.49 -11.90 -9.09
C CYS A 429 17.97 -11.72 -9.09
N GLY A 430 17.42 -11.42 -7.92
CA GLY A 430 16.09 -10.87 -7.76
C GLY A 430 16.14 -9.37 -7.49
N ASN A 431 15.13 -8.63 -7.93
CA ASN A 431 14.94 -7.25 -7.50
C ASN A 431 14.71 -7.23 -5.98
N PRO A 432 15.56 -6.55 -5.18
CA PRO A 432 15.46 -6.56 -3.73
C PRO A 432 14.36 -5.63 -3.20
N PHE A 433 13.61 -4.97 -4.09
CA PHE A 433 12.54 -4.06 -3.73
C PHE A 433 11.19 -4.54 -4.24
N PRO A 434 10.11 -4.23 -3.50
CA PRO A 434 8.74 -4.27 -4.01
C PRO A 434 8.42 -3.02 -4.87
N SER A 435 9.43 -2.42 -5.50
CA SER A 435 9.34 -1.26 -6.39
C SER A 435 10.39 -1.36 -7.49
N PRO A 436 10.32 -0.51 -8.52
CA PRO A 436 11.29 -0.54 -9.60
C PRO A 436 12.73 -0.32 -9.14
N LEU A 437 13.67 -1.04 -9.74
CA LEU A 437 15.11 -0.96 -9.48
C LEU A 437 15.82 -0.29 -10.67
N PRO A 438 16.24 0.98 -10.57
CA PRO A 438 17.00 1.64 -11.63
C PRO A 438 18.35 0.97 -11.83
N LEU A 439 18.71 0.61 -13.06
CA LEU A 439 19.95 -0.12 -13.33
C LEU A 439 21.21 0.63 -12.87
N ARG A 440 21.19 1.97 -12.95
CA ARG A 440 22.27 2.85 -12.48
C ARG A 440 22.63 2.67 -11.01
N SER A 441 21.72 2.15 -10.19
CA SER A 441 21.99 1.88 -8.78
C SER A 441 22.87 0.65 -8.56
N LEU A 442 23.03 -0.20 -9.59
CA LEU A 442 23.90 -1.38 -9.58
C LEU A 442 25.30 -1.07 -10.12
N ALA A 443 25.45 -0.02 -10.94
CA ALA A 443 26.66 0.23 -11.72
C ALA A 443 27.94 0.38 -10.87
N SER A 444 27.83 0.96 -9.68
CA SER A 444 28.97 1.15 -8.77
C SER A 444 29.59 -0.17 -8.29
N SER A 445 28.81 -1.26 -8.27
CA SER A 445 29.26 -2.56 -7.75
C SER A 445 29.91 -3.46 -8.80
N PHE A 446 29.67 -3.23 -10.09
CA PHE A 446 30.15 -4.11 -11.19
C PHE A 446 31.19 -3.46 -12.11
N GLY A 447 31.42 -2.15 -12.00
CA GLY A 447 32.41 -1.45 -12.82
C GLY A 447 31.91 -1.06 -14.23
N SER A 448 32.78 -0.46 -15.03
CA SER A 448 32.44 0.06 -16.36
C SER A 448 32.14 -1.06 -17.36
N GLY A 449 31.03 -0.97 -18.08
CA GLY A 449 30.63 -1.92 -19.14
C GLY A 449 29.79 -3.10 -18.66
N ALA A 450 29.52 -3.20 -17.35
CA ALA A 450 28.61 -4.21 -16.82
C ALA A 450 27.19 -4.03 -17.35
N SER A 451 26.51 -5.15 -17.58
CA SER A 451 25.14 -5.18 -18.10
C SER A 451 24.28 -6.14 -17.27
N VAL A 452 23.00 -5.81 -17.20
CA VAL A 452 21.95 -6.75 -16.81
C VAL A 452 21.45 -7.47 -18.06
N PHE A 453 21.16 -8.75 -17.95
CA PHE A 453 20.63 -9.55 -19.06
C PHE A 453 19.19 -9.96 -18.73
N LEU A 454 18.28 -9.63 -19.64
CA LEU A 454 16.86 -9.96 -19.55
C LEU A 454 16.43 -10.79 -20.74
N TYR A 455 15.44 -11.64 -20.53
CA TYR A 455 14.83 -12.42 -21.58
C TYR A 455 13.69 -11.62 -22.22
N GLU A 456 13.82 -11.32 -23.52
CA GLU A 456 12.87 -10.53 -24.30
C GLU A 456 12.78 -11.07 -25.73
N GLU A 457 11.56 -11.15 -26.25
CA GLU A 457 11.22 -11.56 -27.62
C GLU A 457 11.87 -12.87 -28.08
N GLY A 458 12.12 -13.79 -27.15
CA GLY A 458 12.64 -15.12 -27.44
C GLY A 458 14.14 -15.32 -27.20
N ASP A 459 14.89 -14.28 -26.84
CA ASP A 459 16.33 -14.33 -26.56
C ASP A 459 16.74 -13.41 -25.40
N TYR A 460 18.00 -13.44 -24.98
CA TYR A 460 18.52 -12.54 -23.95
C TYR A 460 19.10 -11.26 -24.56
N VAL A 461 18.68 -10.12 -24.03
CA VAL A 461 19.17 -8.78 -24.38
C VAL A 461 20.00 -8.22 -23.22
N ALA A 462 21.16 -7.65 -23.55
CA ALA A 462 22.04 -7.00 -22.59
C ALA A 462 21.70 -5.50 -22.46
N TYR A 463 21.41 -5.07 -21.23
CA TYR A 463 21.11 -3.69 -20.85
C TYR A 463 22.26 -3.11 -20.01
N PRO A 464 22.97 -2.08 -20.50
CA PRO A 464 24.05 -1.46 -19.76
C PRO A 464 23.59 -0.95 -18.39
N MET A 465 24.34 -1.25 -17.32
CA MET A 465 23.96 -0.84 -15.96
C MET A 465 23.98 0.69 -15.78
N ASN A 466 24.76 1.43 -16.58
CA ASN A 466 24.80 2.90 -16.52
C ASN A 466 23.68 3.59 -17.32
N SER A 467 22.68 2.84 -17.78
CA SER A 467 21.55 3.36 -18.56
C SER A 467 20.45 3.99 -17.70
N ASP A 468 19.43 4.53 -18.36
CA ASP A 468 18.21 5.09 -17.79
C ASP A 468 17.10 4.05 -17.57
N TYR A 469 17.39 2.76 -17.77
CA TYR A 469 16.43 1.69 -17.58
C TYR A 469 16.22 1.35 -16.10
N ALA A 470 15.05 0.79 -15.78
CA ALA A 470 14.74 0.19 -14.50
C ALA A 470 14.06 -1.17 -14.68
N LEU A 471 14.36 -2.07 -13.74
CA LEU A 471 13.70 -3.37 -13.62
C LEU A 471 12.39 -3.19 -12.84
N PRO A 472 11.29 -3.85 -13.23
CA PRO A 472 10.03 -3.77 -12.49
C PRO A 472 10.14 -4.45 -11.12
N ALA A 473 9.17 -4.18 -10.24
CA ALA A 473 9.09 -4.87 -8.95
C ALA A 473 9.01 -6.39 -9.15
N PHE A 474 9.59 -7.16 -8.22
CA PHE A 474 9.54 -8.63 -8.21
C PHE A 474 10.22 -9.33 -9.41
N SER A 475 10.90 -8.59 -10.30
CA SER A 475 11.60 -9.16 -11.45
C SER A 475 12.89 -9.88 -11.08
N ALA A 476 13.20 -10.97 -11.77
CA ALA A 476 14.55 -11.56 -11.75
C ALA A 476 15.35 -11.16 -12.98
N PHE A 477 16.67 -11.12 -12.85
CA PHE A 477 17.57 -10.66 -13.90
C PHE A 477 18.96 -11.29 -13.78
N PHE A 478 19.63 -11.51 -14.91
CA PHE A 478 20.98 -12.06 -14.90
C PHE A 478 22.03 -10.97 -14.84
N VAL A 479 23.10 -11.26 -14.12
CA VAL A 479 24.34 -10.49 -14.12
C VAL A 479 25.54 -11.42 -14.26
N LYS A 480 26.67 -10.84 -14.62
CA LYS A 480 27.97 -11.52 -14.61
C LYS A 480 28.89 -10.85 -13.59
N ALA A 481 29.49 -11.64 -12.71
CA ALA A 481 30.40 -11.17 -11.67
C ALA A 481 31.69 -12.01 -11.69
N GLU A 482 32.84 -11.35 -11.57
CA GLU A 482 34.16 -12.01 -11.57
C GLU A 482 34.56 -12.53 -10.18
N SER A 483 33.89 -12.04 -9.12
CA SER A 483 34.14 -12.38 -7.74
C SER A 483 32.86 -12.28 -6.93
N ASP A 484 32.90 -12.80 -5.70
CA ASP A 484 31.85 -12.57 -4.71
C ASP A 484 31.62 -11.08 -4.51
N LYS A 485 30.34 -10.70 -4.34
CA LYS A 485 29.92 -9.30 -4.18
C LYS A 485 28.76 -9.20 -3.20
N GLU A 486 28.81 -8.14 -2.40
CA GLU A 486 27.68 -7.64 -1.63
C GLU A 486 27.26 -6.29 -2.21
N ILE A 487 26.02 -6.19 -2.66
CA ILE A 487 25.50 -5.02 -3.37
C ILE A 487 24.43 -4.40 -2.49
N LEU A 488 24.73 -3.22 -1.95
CA LEU A 488 23.77 -2.41 -1.23
C LEU A 488 23.13 -1.41 -2.20
N VAL A 489 21.80 -1.41 -2.22
CA VAL A 489 21.01 -0.49 -3.04
C VAL A 489 20.04 0.27 -2.13
N THR A 490 19.78 1.52 -2.45
CA THR A 490 18.71 2.31 -1.82
C THR A 490 17.55 2.44 -2.80
N ALA A 491 16.33 2.36 -2.30
CA ALA A 491 15.13 2.52 -3.12
C ALA A 491 15.13 3.90 -3.80
N PRO A 492 14.62 3.99 -5.04
CA PRO A 492 14.55 5.25 -5.75
C PRO A 492 13.54 6.20 -5.13
N ASN A 493 13.87 7.50 -5.11
CA ASN A 493 12.92 8.55 -4.77
C ASN A 493 11.88 8.70 -5.89
N THR A 494 10.70 9.25 -5.57
CA THR A 494 9.58 9.46 -6.51
C THR A 494 9.92 10.32 -7.73
N THR A 495 10.96 11.15 -7.66
CA THR A 495 11.44 12.01 -8.75
C THR A 495 12.36 11.29 -9.75
N THR A 496 12.69 10.03 -9.49
CA THR A 496 13.61 9.25 -10.31
C THR A 496 12.93 8.82 -11.62
N ILE A 497 13.29 9.46 -12.72
CA ILE A 497 12.79 9.09 -14.06
C ILE A 497 13.62 7.91 -14.58
N TYR A 498 12.95 6.90 -15.14
CA TYR A 498 13.54 5.74 -15.80
C TYR A 498 12.61 5.20 -16.89
N ARG A 499 13.17 4.39 -17.80
CA ARG A 499 12.41 3.56 -18.74
C ARG A 499 12.19 2.19 -18.12
N MET A 500 10.94 1.79 -17.91
CA MET A 500 10.64 0.46 -17.36
C MET A 500 10.95 -0.63 -18.39
N LEU A 501 11.68 -1.66 -17.97
CA LEU A 501 11.91 -2.88 -18.75
C LEU A 501 10.73 -3.85 -18.58
N SER A 502 10.51 -4.71 -19.57
CA SER A 502 9.49 -5.75 -19.51
C SER A 502 10.10 -7.07 -19.04
N THR A 503 9.44 -7.77 -18.11
CA THR A 503 9.91 -9.08 -17.62
C THR A 503 8.78 -10.12 -17.53
N SER A 504 7.66 -9.86 -18.21
CA SER A 504 6.44 -10.68 -18.13
C SER A 504 6.35 -11.75 -19.23
N GLU A 505 7.38 -11.87 -20.07
CA GLU A 505 7.37 -12.80 -21.20
C GLU A 505 7.70 -14.23 -20.77
N ALA A 506 7.01 -15.18 -21.41
CA ALA A 506 7.29 -16.59 -21.27
C ALA A 506 8.57 -16.96 -22.02
N LEU A 507 9.36 -17.88 -21.46
CA LEU A 507 10.48 -18.46 -22.20
C LEU A 507 9.98 -19.23 -23.43
N SER A 508 10.41 -18.81 -24.63
CA SER A 508 10.06 -19.45 -25.91
C SER A 508 10.73 -20.83 -26.07
N LYS A 509 11.92 -20.97 -25.50
CA LYS A 509 12.63 -22.24 -25.29
C LYS A 509 12.72 -22.50 -23.80
N ALA A 510 12.21 -23.64 -23.36
CA ALA A 510 12.27 -24.02 -21.95
C ALA A 510 13.72 -23.89 -21.44
N LYS A 511 13.90 -23.12 -20.37
CA LYS A 511 15.16 -23.02 -19.62
C LYS A 511 16.33 -22.43 -20.44
N ALA A 512 16.03 -21.51 -21.37
CA ALA A 512 17.05 -20.72 -22.07
C ALA A 512 17.96 -19.97 -21.08
N GLU A 513 19.24 -19.81 -21.44
CA GLU A 513 20.27 -19.17 -20.62
C GLU A 513 20.94 -18.02 -21.40
N PRO A 514 21.41 -16.95 -20.72
CA PRO A 514 22.10 -15.86 -21.38
C PRO A 514 23.46 -16.30 -21.93
N THR A 515 23.87 -15.68 -23.03
CA THR A 515 25.16 -15.90 -23.69
C THR A 515 25.91 -14.58 -23.86
N PHE A 516 27.24 -14.64 -23.99
CA PHE A 516 28.05 -13.43 -24.16
C PHE A 516 27.76 -12.69 -25.49
N SER A 517 27.20 -13.39 -26.48
CA SER A 517 26.77 -12.84 -27.76
C SER A 517 25.42 -12.11 -27.74
N SER A 518 24.77 -12.02 -26.56
CA SER A 518 23.50 -11.30 -26.43
C SER A 518 23.60 -9.88 -26.99
N PRO A 519 22.65 -9.46 -27.86
CA PRO A 519 22.66 -8.11 -28.41
C PRO A 519 22.58 -7.08 -27.29
N VAL A 520 23.45 -6.07 -27.37
CA VAL A 520 23.43 -4.94 -26.44
C VAL A 520 22.39 -3.93 -26.91
N SER A 521 21.50 -3.53 -26.01
CA SER A 521 20.52 -2.48 -26.28
C SER A 521 21.22 -1.17 -26.69
N THR A 522 20.96 -0.66 -27.90
CA THR A 522 21.65 0.49 -28.48
C THR A 522 21.14 1.86 -28.00
N THR A 523 20.26 1.89 -26.99
CA THR A 523 19.60 3.10 -26.52
C THR A 523 20.18 3.61 -25.20
N SER A 524 21.38 4.19 -25.24
CA SER A 524 21.80 5.15 -24.20
C SER A 524 21.41 6.56 -24.66
N SER A 525 20.11 6.85 -24.73
CA SER A 525 19.66 8.24 -24.88
C SER A 525 19.41 8.79 -23.48
N PRO A 526 19.94 9.98 -23.11
CA PRO A 526 19.53 10.63 -21.88
C PRO A 526 18.01 10.81 -21.90
N LEU A 527 17.35 10.55 -20.76
CA LEU A 527 15.94 10.89 -20.56
C LEU A 527 15.74 12.38 -20.85
N THR A 528 15.27 12.71 -22.04
CA THR A 528 14.58 13.97 -22.24
C THR A 528 13.25 13.85 -21.50
N GLN A 529 12.93 14.84 -20.64
CA GLN A 529 11.66 14.95 -19.91
C GLN A 529 10.50 14.35 -20.71
N THR A 530 9.74 13.46 -20.07
CA THR A 530 8.64 12.71 -20.68
C THR A 530 7.72 13.70 -21.40
N GLN A 531 7.61 13.55 -22.72
CA GLN A 531 6.75 14.39 -23.52
C GLN A 531 5.32 13.89 -23.35
N PHE A 532 4.40 14.76 -22.99
CA PHE A 532 2.99 14.41 -22.93
C PHE A 532 2.11 15.56 -23.38
N SER A 533 0.87 15.23 -23.68
CA SER A 533 -0.14 16.17 -24.14
C SER A 533 -1.47 15.77 -23.55
N TYR A 534 -2.33 16.74 -23.32
CA TYR A 534 -3.71 16.51 -22.88
C TYR A 534 -4.60 17.62 -23.41
N VAL A 535 -5.89 17.33 -23.49
CA VAL A 535 -6.90 18.31 -23.88
C VAL A 535 -7.67 18.73 -22.65
N ASN A 536 -7.73 20.03 -22.40
CA ASN A 536 -8.58 20.61 -21.37
C ASN A 536 -9.36 21.78 -21.97
N ALA A 537 -10.70 21.69 -21.91
CA ALA A 537 -11.61 22.55 -22.64
C ALA A 537 -11.21 22.64 -24.13
N ASN A 538 -11.28 23.83 -24.74
CA ASN A 538 -10.94 24.06 -26.15
C ASN A 538 -9.43 24.27 -26.38
N ARG A 539 -8.57 23.69 -25.54
CA ARG A 539 -7.10 23.83 -25.64
C ARG A 539 -6.41 22.49 -25.54
N LEU A 540 -5.41 22.32 -26.40
CA LEU A 540 -4.46 21.22 -26.37
C LEU A 540 -3.19 21.72 -25.69
N PHE A 541 -2.86 21.12 -24.56
CA PHE A 541 -1.63 21.36 -23.82
C PHE A 541 -0.56 20.38 -24.29
N LEU A 542 0.65 20.89 -24.43
CA LEU A 542 1.81 20.20 -24.97
C LEU A 542 2.97 20.44 -24.03
N GLU A 543 3.41 19.39 -23.33
CA GLU A 543 4.47 19.51 -22.34
C GLU A 543 5.71 18.77 -22.83
N HIS A 544 6.84 19.47 -22.73
CA HIS A 544 8.16 18.95 -23.04
C HIS A 544 8.35 18.48 -24.50
N LEU A 545 7.55 18.95 -25.47
CA LEU A 545 7.79 18.67 -26.90
C LEU A 545 9.05 19.39 -27.41
N LEU A 546 10.11 18.62 -27.59
CA LEU A 546 11.42 19.14 -28.03
C LEU A 546 11.57 19.22 -29.55
N MET A 547 10.78 18.43 -30.29
CA MET A 547 10.87 18.31 -31.74
C MET A 547 9.67 18.95 -32.45
N PRO A 548 9.87 19.56 -33.63
CA PRO A 548 8.76 20.05 -34.43
C PRO A 548 7.85 18.90 -34.88
N GLY A 549 6.57 19.21 -35.12
CA GLY A 549 5.59 18.24 -35.57
C GLY A 549 4.28 18.88 -35.99
N VAL A 550 3.20 18.10 -35.93
CA VAL A 550 1.87 18.53 -36.33
C VAL A 550 0.83 18.08 -35.30
N ALA A 551 -0.09 18.98 -34.98
CA ALA A 551 -1.33 18.66 -34.29
C ALA A 551 -2.48 18.77 -35.29
N TYR A 552 -3.36 17.77 -35.33
CA TYR A 552 -4.50 17.77 -36.23
C TYR A 552 -5.71 17.10 -35.59
N MET A 553 -6.91 17.44 -36.06
CA MET A 553 -8.16 16.85 -35.60
C MET A 553 -8.82 16.07 -36.74
N VAL A 554 -9.36 14.90 -36.40
CA VAL A 554 -10.15 14.08 -37.34
C VAL A 554 -11.58 13.92 -36.85
N ASP A 555 -12.52 13.93 -37.80
CA ASP A 555 -13.92 13.56 -37.55
C ASP A 555 -14.09 12.02 -37.49
N LEU A 556 -15.28 11.55 -37.10
CA LEU A 556 -15.61 10.11 -37.04
C LEU A 556 -15.52 9.38 -38.40
N ARG A 557 -15.40 10.11 -39.52
CA ARG A 557 -15.21 9.55 -40.86
C ARG A 557 -13.73 9.53 -41.26
N GLY A 558 -12.83 9.90 -40.34
CA GLY A 558 -11.38 9.95 -40.55
C GLY A 558 -10.91 11.18 -41.35
N ARG A 559 -11.76 12.19 -41.57
CA ARG A 559 -11.37 13.39 -42.32
C ARG A 559 -10.72 14.40 -41.40
N ILE A 560 -9.58 14.95 -41.82
CA ILE A 560 -8.89 16.02 -41.10
C ILE A 560 -9.70 17.32 -41.21
N CYS A 561 -10.19 17.82 -40.08
CA CYS A 561 -11.02 19.03 -40.00
C CYS A 561 -10.26 20.25 -39.44
N TRP A 562 -9.09 20.03 -38.84
CA TRP A 562 -8.19 21.09 -38.36
C TRP A 562 -6.75 20.59 -38.29
N GLN A 563 -5.80 21.48 -38.53
CA GLN A 563 -4.38 21.16 -38.48
C GLN A 563 -3.55 22.41 -38.14
N LYS A 564 -2.54 22.24 -37.29
CA LYS A 564 -1.53 23.25 -36.94
C LYS A 564 -0.15 22.64 -36.81
N GLU A 565 0.85 23.41 -37.21
CA GLU A 565 2.25 23.10 -36.95
C GLU A 565 2.55 23.24 -35.44
N VAL A 566 3.31 22.29 -34.90
CA VAL A 566 3.87 22.32 -33.54
C VAL A 566 5.34 22.68 -33.67
N LYS A 567 5.74 23.84 -33.15
CA LYS A 567 7.16 24.26 -33.09
C LYS A 567 7.78 23.87 -31.74
N PRO A 568 9.11 23.66 -31.66
CA PRO A 568 9.79 23.44 -30.38
C PRO A 568 9.43 24.54 -29.36
N GLY A 569 9.07 24.14 -28.14
CA GLY A 569 8.64 25.06 -27.09
C GLY A 569 7.17 25.53 -27.17
N THR A 570 6.37 25.00 -28.09
CA THR A 570 4.91 25.23 -28.09
C THR A 570 4.29 24.51 -26.90
N THR A 571 3.70 25.26 -25.98
CA THR A 571 3.08 24.70 -24.77
C THR A 571 1.56 24.56 -24.85
N VAL A 572 0.89 25.36 -25.69
CA VAL A 572 -0.57 25.35 -25.83
C VAL A 572 -1.00 25.66 -27.26
N LEU A 573 -1.96 24.90 -27.78
CA LEU A 573 -2.67 25.17 -29.03
C LEU A 573 -4.18 25.34 -28.76
N SER A 574 -4.79 26.34 -29.39
CA SER A 574 -6.25 26.52 -29.35
C SER A 574 -6.92 25.63 -30.39
N LEU A 575 -7.86 24.81 -29.93
CA LEU A 575 -8.71 23.98 -30.79
C LEU A 575 -9.83 24.86 -31.41
N PRO A 576 -10.24 24.58 -32.65
CA PRO A 576 -11.21 25.41 -33.37
C PRO A 576 -12.60 25.27 -32.76
N SER A 577 -13.18 26.39 -32.34
CA SER A 577 -14.58 26.47 -31.89
C SER A 577 -15.58 26.59 -33.04
N SER A 578 -15.13 26.77 -34.28
CA SER A 578 -15.97 26.89 -35.48
C SER A 578 -16.37 25.57 -36.12
N LEU A 579 -15.91 24.43 -35.57
CA LEU A 579 -16.31 23.12 -36.06
C LEU A 579 -17.75 22.79 -35.63
N PRO A 580 -18.47 21.96 -36.39
CA PRO A 580 -19.78 21.46 -35.96
C PRO A 580 -19.69 20.74 -34.61
N LYS A 581 -20.76 20.82 -33.81
CA LYS A 581 -20.85 20.05 -32.56
C LYS A 581 -20.69 18.56 -32.83
N GLY A 582 -19.92 17.88 -32.00
CA GLY A 582 -19.67 16.46 -32.18
C GLY A 582 -18.37 15.96 -31.56
N PHE A 583 -18.10 14.69 -31.84
CA PHE A 583 -16.92 13.97 -31.36
C PHE A 583 -15.78 14.05 -32.38
N TYR A 584 -14.60 14.37 -31.89
CA TYR A 584 -13.37 14.49 -32.66
C TYR A 584 -12.24 13.74 -31.94
N ILE A 585 -11.23 13.32 -32.71
CA ILE A 585 -9.97 12.84 -32.17
C ILE A 585 -8.91 13.89 -32.48
N VAL A 586 -8.26 14.40 -31.43
CA VAL A 586 -7.10 15.30 -31.55
C VAL A 586 -5.84 14.44 -31.55
N CYS A 587 -5.06 14.53 -32.62
CA CYS A 587 -3.81 13.81 -32.80
C CYS A 587 -2.63 14.77 -32.68
N VAL A 588 -1.60 14.37 -31.95
CA VAL A 588 -0.29 15.03 -31.92
C VAL A 588 0.73 14.07 -32.49
N LYS A 589 1.55 14.53 -33.44
CA LYS A 589 2.60 13.71 -34.04
C LYS A 589 3.88 14.52 -34.24
N THR A 590 4.95 14.10 -33.57
CA THR A 590 6.34 14.52 -33.81
C THR A 590 7.17 13.31 -34.22
N SER A 591 8.48 13.48 -34.43
CA SER A 591 9.38 12.35 -34.67
C SER A 591 9.58 11.43 -33.45
N GLN A 592 9.25 11.91 -32.24
CA GLN A 592 9.54 11.21 -30.97
C GLN A 592 8.31 11.05 -30.07
N TYR A 593 7.17 11.64 -30.44
CA TYR A 593 5.94 11.61 -29.65
C TYR A 593 4.71 11.48 -30.53
N GLN A 594 3.81 10.57 -30.16
CA GLN A 594 2.52 10.42 -30.80
C GLN A 594 1.44 10.18 -29.74
N ALA A 595 0.36 10.95 -29.80
CA ALA A 595 -0.78 10.79 -28.90
C ALA A 595 -2.10 11.11 -29.58
N GLN A 596 -3.17 10.55 -29.03
CA GLN A 596 -4.54 10.73 -29.48
C GLN A 596 -5.44 11.02 -28.29
N HIS A 597 -6.23 12.08 -28.38
CA HIS A 597 -7.14 12.53 -27.32
C HIS A 597 -8.56 12.58 -27.85
N LYS A 598 -9.50 12.09 -27.05
CA LYS A 598 -10.93 12.25 -27.33
C LYS A 598 -11.33 13.69 -27.00
N PHE A 599 -11.98 14.36 -27.94
CA PHE A 599 -12.45 15.73 -27.76
C PHE A 599 -13.91 15.84 -28.19
N ILE A 600 -14.74 16.42 -27.32
CA ILE A 600 -16.15 16.64 -27.58
C ILE A 600 -16.39 18.13 -27.58
N LEU A 601 -16.85 18.66 -28.72
CA LEU A 601 -17.24 20.05 -28.83
C LEU A 601 -18.72 20.16 -28.40
N ASN A 602 -18.91 20.53 -27.14
CA ASN A 602 -20.20 20.89 -26.53
C ASN A 602 -20.17 22.40 -26.25
N ASP A 603 -21.33 23.05 -26.45
CA ASP A 603 -21.59 24.50 -26.31
C ASP A 603 -20.44 25.44 -25.89
#